data_AF-A0AAD5IK31-F1
#
_entry.id   AF-A0AAD5IK31-F1
#
_cell.length_a   1.000
_cell.length_b   1.000
_cell.length_c   1.000
_cell.angle_alpha   90.00
_cell.angle_beta   90.00
_cell.angle_gamma   90.00
#
_symmetry.space_group_name_H-M   'P 1'
#
loop_
_entity.id
_entity.type
_entity.pdbx_description
1 polymer ?
#
loop_
_entity_poly.entity_id
_entity_poly.type
_entity_poly.pdbx_seq_one_letter_code
_entity_poly.pdbx_strand_id
1 'polypeptide(L)'
;MAQGYLGLKQNQELEIVGEEYFDMLAMCSFFQDFEKDNDDNILKCKMHDIVHDFAQFLVKNECFTMGTSSDGESSCSYENARHLKMTLEDDQASFPTIICSIFKIRSLIVWWKYNDSSSTNGAEAKNANLGSKKYLLHLELYFDYISEASSTEVCRKDEAVLDALHPTPNLEKLFLTGYRGMSFDWMAPLTQLRKLIIRNCIKCEHLPTLGKLPLLQTLQIRGMRSLKRVGNEFLGIKNNDSSSSSSLIFFPKLNRLILEKLQNWEDWEYEITEDFAIMPCLSFCDIAFCRKLKALPNHFLQAASLERLNIYGCPVLMQWAEIYHHLPITRYPAGMTRVL
;
A
#
# COMPACT_ATOMS: atom_id res chain seq x y z
N MET A 1 9.02 -11.04 -1.07
CA MET A 1 8.26 -12.31 -1.03
C MET A 1 9.22 -13.42 -0.64
N ALA A 2 8.83 -14.31 0.27
CA ALA A 2 9.71 -15.38 0.74
C ALA A 2 9.67 -16.66 -0.12
N GLN A 3 9.23 -16.62 -1.38
CA GLN A 3 9.24 -17.76 -2.33
C GLN A 3 8.70 -19.11 -1.77
N GLY A 4 7.76 -19.08 -0.83
CA GLY A 4 7.23 -20.30 -0.18
C GLY A 4 8.08 -20.87 0.97
N TYR A 5 9.15 -20.18 1.38
CA TYR A 5 10.03 -20.59 2.49
C TYR A 5 9.49 -20.27 3.88
N LEU A 6 8.43 -19.46 4.00
CA LEU A 6 7.77 -19.23 5.29
C LEU A 6 6.90 -20.46 5.59
N GLY A 7 7.37 -21.28 6.53
CA GLY A 7 6.62 -22.42 7.04
C GLY A 7 5.33 -21.95 7.73
N LEU A 8 4.17 -22.37 7.21
CA LEU A 8 2.88 -22.08 7.82
C LEU A 8 2.71 -22.93 9.08
N LYS A 9 2.64 -22.28 10.25
CA LYS A 9 1.88 -22.84 11.37
C LYS A 9 0.41 -22.42 11.19
N GLN A 10 -0.53 -23.34 11.41
CA GLN A 10 -1.96 -23.04 11.28
C GLN A 10 -2.32 -21.79 12.11
N ASN A 11 -3.06 -20.86 11.51
CA ASN A 11 -3.51 -19.56 12.04
C ASN A 11 -2.49 -18.41 12.20
N GLN A 12 -1.24 -18.51 11.73
CA GLN A 12 -0.35 -17.34 11.73
C GLN A 12 -0.39 -16.57 10.40
N GLU A 13 -0.52 -15.23 10.47
CA GLU A 13 -0.39 -14.36 9.30
C GLU A 13 1.05 -14.44 8.75
N LEU A 14 1.18 -14.60 7.43
CA LEU A 14 2.49 -14.69 6.75
C LEU A 14 3.37 -13.47 7.00
N GLU A 15 2.76 -12.31 7.19
CA GLU A 15 3.41 -11.07 7.61
C GLU A 15 4.08 -11.19 8.97
N ILE A 16 3.38 -11.70 10.00
CA ILE A 16 3.92 -11.84 11.35
C ILE A 16 5.06 -12.84 11.35
N VAL A 17 4.87 -13.98 10.69
CA VAL A 17 5.94 -14.99 10.56
C VAL A 17 7.13 -14.39 9.81
N GLY A 18 6.88 -13.65 8.72
CA GLY A 18 7.93 -12.99 7.96
C GLY A 18 8.71 -11.94 8.75
N GLU A 19 8.03 -11.21 9.63
CA GLU A 19 8.61 -10.24 10.57
C GLU A 19 9.49 -10.94 11.62
N GLU A 20 9.02 -12.02 12.23
CA GLU A 20 9.83 -12.84 13.15
C GLU A 20 11.13 -13.32 12.49
N TYR A 21 11.06 -13.81 11.24
CA TYR A 21 12.26 -14.17 10.49
C TYR A 21 13.14 -12.97 10.18
N PHE A 22 12.56 -11.81 9.84
CA PHE A 22 13.31 -10.60 9.58
C PHE A 22 14.07 -10.15 10.83
N ASP A 23 13.42 -10.16 12.00
CA ASP A 23 14.04 -9.83 13.28
C ASP A 23 15.17 -10.79 13.64
N MET A 24 14.96 -12.10 13.43
CA MET A 24 16.03 -13.09 13.60
C MET A 24 17.22 -12.80 12.68
N LEU A 25 16.98 -12.45 11.41
CA LEU A 25 18.02 -12.09 10.46
C LEU A 25 18.75 -10.80 10.89
N ALA A 26 18.01 -9.79 11.36
CA ALA A 26 18.57 -8.56 11.91
C ALA A 26 19.44 -8.84 13.14
N MET A 27 18.97 -9.66 14.09
CA MET A 27 19.73 -10.07 15.28
C MET A 27 21.01 -10.83 14.93
N CYS A 28 20.96 -11.67 13.89
CA CYS A 28 22.12 -12.38 13.36
C CYS A 28 23.06 -11.48 12.55
N SER A 29 22.83 -10.16 12.51
CA SER A 29 23.60 -9.17 11.73
C SER A 29 23.61 -9.47 10.22
N PHE A 30 22.61 -10.22 9.73
CA PHE A 30 22.44 -10.46 8.31
C PHE A 30 21.98 -9.17 7.59
N PHE A 31 21.04 -8.46 8.23
CA PHE A 31 20.67 -7.10 7.89
C PHE A 31 21.27 -6.13 8.91
N GLN A 32 21.81 -5.02 8.42
CA GLN A 32 22.52 -3.99 9.18
C GLN A 32 22.08 -2.60 8.67
N ASP A 33 22.57 -1.53 9.29
CA ASP A 33 22.36 -0.14 8.84
C ASP A 33 20.88 0.20 8.54
N PHE A 34 20.04 0.05 9.56
CA PHE A 34 18.61 0.33 9.43
C PHE A 34 18.36 1.84 9.32
N GLU A 35 17.89 2.27 8.15
CA GLU A 35 17.32 3.60 7.96
C GLU A 35 15.83 3.52 8.26
N LYS A 36 15.35 4.40 9.12
CA LYS A 36 13.96 4.47 9.53
C LYS A 36 13.32 5.78 9.07
N ASP A 37 12.01 5.76 8.82
CA ASP A 37 11.27 7.00 8.59
C ASP A 37 11.02 7.76 9.89
N ASN A 38 10.37 8.92 9.78
CA ASN A 38 9.95 9.73 10.93
C ASN A 38 8.95 9.01 11.86
N ASP A 39 8.50 7.82 11.48
CA ASP A 39 7.59 6.95 12.23
C ASP A 39 8.27 5.71 12.80
N ASP A 40 9.61 5.70 12.79
CA ASP A 40 10.44 4.59 13.25
C ASP A 40 10.22 3.28 12.47
N ASN A 41 9.53 3.31 11.32
CA ASN A 41 9.42 2.16 10.44
C ASN A 41 10.73 2.00 9.68
N ILE A 42 11.25 0.76 9.66
CA ILE A 42 12.43 0.43 8.84
C ILE A 42 12.08 0.63 7.36
N LEU A 43 12.72 1.62 6.74
CA LEU A 43 12.59 1.91 5.31
C LEU A 43 13.59 1.13 4.49
N LYS A 44 14.82 0.99 5.02
CA LYS A 44 15.94 0.38 4.32
C LYS A 44 16.86 -0.27 5.33
N CYS A 45 17.47 -1.36 4.90
CA CYS A 45 18.57 -2.01 5.59
C CYS A 45 19.62 -2.41 4.56
N LYS A 46 20.86 -2.55 5.00
CA LYS A 46 21.96 -3.09 4.22
C LYS A 46 22.10 -4.58 4.51
N MET A 47 22.27 -5.38 3.46
CA MET A 47 22.69 -6.77 3.59
C MET A 47 24.21 -6.83 3.61
N HIS A 48 24.80 -7.73 4.40
CA HIS A 48 26.26 -7.92 4.42
C HIS A 48 26.81 -8.20 3.00
N ASP A 49 27.93 -7.57 2.63
CA ASP A 49 28.46 -7.55 1.25
C ASP A 49 28.63 -8.96 0.64
N ILE A 50 29.20 -9.92 1.40
CA ILE A 50 29.33 -11.32 0.95
C ILE A 50 27.97 -11.95 0.59
N VAL A 51 26.94 -11.72 1.40
CA VAL A 51 25.61 -12.27 1.17
C VAL A 51 24.94 -11.55 -0.01
N HIS A 52 25.13 -10.24 -0.09
CA HIS A 52 24.68 -9.43 -1.22
C HIS A 52 25.26 -9.94 -2.54
N ASP A 53 26.57 -10.14 -2.62
CA ASP A 53 27.25 -10.60 -3.84
C ASP A 53 26.80 -12.01 -4.23
N PHE A 54 26.63 -12.89 -3.23
CA PHE A 54 26.07 -14.21 -3.45
C PHE A 54 24.62 -14.14 -3.97
N ALA A 55 23.78 -13.29 -3.38
CA ALA A 55 22.41 -13.09 -3.82
C ALA A 55 22.36 -12.55 -5.26
N GLN A 56 23.17 -11.53 -5.58
CA GLN A 56 23.30 -10.99 -6.93
C GLN A 56 23.73 -12.06 -7.93
N PHE A 57 24.71 -12.89 -7.59
CA PHE A 57 25.16 -14.00 -8.43
C PHE A 57 24.03 -14.99 -8.75
N LEU A 58 23.20 -15.33 -7.75
CA LEU A 58 22.06 -16.23 -7.92
C LEU A 58 20.95 -15.62 -8.80
N VAL A 59 20.68 -14.32 -8.67
CA VAL A 59 19.55 -13.65 -9.35
C VAL A 59 19.94 -12.84 -10.58
N LYS A 60 21.20 -12.89 -11.02
CA LYS A 60 21.77 -12.06 -12.10
C LYS A 60 20.97 -12.00 -13.41
N ASN A 61 20.17 -13.03 -13.70
CA ASN A 61 19.37 -13.13 -14.90
C ASN A 61 17.87 -12.90 -14.66
N GLU A 62 17.45 -12.76 -13.41
CA GLU A 62 16.03 -12.64 -13.01
C GLU A 62 15.70 -11.31 -12.33
N CYS A 63 16.65 -10.67 -11.64
CA CYS A 63 16.45 -9.41 -10.92
C CYS A 63 17.36 -8.31 -11.48
N PHE A 64 16.76 -7.18 -11.85
CA PHE A 64 17.46 -6.04 -12.44
C PHE A 64 17.13 -4.76 -11.68
N THR A 65 18.14 -3.91 -11.48
CA THR A 65 17.97 -2.55 -10.97
C THR A 65 18.48 -1.58 -12.03
N MET A 66 17.62 -0.64 -12.42
CA MET A 66 17.90 0.43 -13.37
C MET A 66 17.92 1.75 -12.60
N GLY A 67 19.06 2.42 -12.58
CA GLY A 67 19.27 3.69 -11.87
C GLY A 67 20.71 4.11 -12.03
N THR A 68 20.97 5.41 -11.96
CA THR A 68 22.27 6.06 -12.21
C THR A 68 23.42 5.47 -11.41
N SER A 69 24.07 4.46 -11.97
CA SER A 69 25.46 4.13 -11.70
C SER A 69 26.11 3.74 -13.00
N SER A 70 27.16 4.49 -13.31
CA SER A 70 28.07 4.41 -14.45
C SER A 70 28.86 3.11 -14.52
N ASP A 71 28.18 1.97 -14.57
CA ASP A 71 28.80 0.73 -15.04
C ASP A 71 28.25 0.44 -16.43
N GLY A 72 29.18 0.48 -17.39
CA GLY A 72 28.89 0.57 -18.81
C GLY A 72 27.85 -0.42 -19.29
N GLU A 73 27.15 -0.03 -20.35
CA GLU A 73 26.18 -0.80 -21.13
C GLU A 73 26.50 -2.30 -21.15
N SER A 74 26.12 -3.01 -20.11
CA SER A 74 26.08 -4.45 -20.12
C SER A 74 24.90 -4.76 -21.02
N SER A 75 25.18 -5.40 -22.15
CA SER A 75 24.21 -5.96 -23.08
C SER A 75 23.42 -7.08 -22.38
N CYS A 76 22.66 -6.74 -21.35
CA CYS A 76 21.87 -7.67 -20.57
C CYS A 76 20.64 -8.04 -21.40
N SER A 77 20.52 -9.32 -21.74
CA SER A 77 19.26 -9.85 -22.25
C SER A 77 18.24 -9.86 -21.11
N TYR A 78 17.16 -9.10 -21.28
CA TYR A 78 16.05 -9.05 -20.32
C TYR A 78 15.03 -10.19 -20.50
N GLU A 79 15.34 -11.19 -21.33
CA GLU A 79 14.42 -12.30 -21.67
C GLU A 79 13.91 -13.09 -20.46
N ASN A 80 14.73 -13.15 -19.40
CA ASN A 80 14.42 -13.86 -18.16
C ASN A 80 14.13 -12.94 -16.98
N ALA A 81 14.05 -11.62 -17.19
CA ALA A 81 13.76 -10.67 -16.13
C ALA A 81 12.38 -10.94 -15.50
N ARG A 82 12.38 -11.11 -14.18
CA ARG A 82 11.19 -11.35 -13.35
C ARG A 82 10.96 -10.23 -12.36
N HIS A 83 12.01 -9.54 -11.92
CA HIS A 83 11.96 -8.47 -10.96
C HIS A 83 12.73 -7.27 -11.52
N LEU A 84 12.07 -6.12 -11.59
CA LEU A 84 12.68 -4.88 -12.05
C LEU A 84 12.44 -3.79 -11.02
N LYS A 85 13.52 -3.16 -10.57
CA LYS A 85 13.50 -1.89 -9.87
C LYS A 85 14.04 -0.82 -10.80
N MET A 86 13.37 0.32 -10.87
CA MET A 86 13.80 1.43 -11.70
C MET A 86 13.68 2.75 -10.95
N THR A 87 14.66 3.62 -11.15
CA THR A 87 14.66 5.01 -10.69
C THR A 87 14.70 5.90 -11.91
N LEU A 88 13.68 6.73 -12.09
CA LEU A 88 13.57 7.68 -13.17
C LEU A 88 14.07 9.03 -12.67
N GLU A 89 15.18 9.48 -13.26
CA GLU A 89 15.82 10.77 -13.03
C GLU A 89 15.61 11.69 -14.24
N ASP A 90 15.61 13.00 -13.99
CA ASP A 90 15.19 14.05 -14.93
C ASP A 90 16.11 14.19 -16.17
N ASP A 91 17.33 13.65 -16.10
CA ASP A 91 18.37 13.76 -17.13
C ASP A 91 18.29 12.66 -18.21
N GLN A 92 17.46 11.63 -17.99
CA GLN A 92 17.16 10.59 -18.98
C GLN A 92 15.65 10.54 -19.21
N ALA A 93 15.17 11.48 -20.03
CA ALA A 93 13.79 11.58 -20.46
C ALA A 93 13.30 10.30 -21.15
N SER A 94 12.62 9.43 -20.40
CA SER A 94 11.43 8.66 -20.82
C SER A 94 11.17 7.51 -19.84
N PHE A 95 9.90 7.13 -19.68
CA PHE A 95 9.59 5.80 -19.15
C PHE A 95 10.29 4.73 -20.00
N PRO A 96 11.12 3.81 -19.45
CA PRO A 96 12.02 3.01 -20.23
C PRO A 96 11.25 2.06 -21.15
N THR A 97 11.47 2.19 -22.45
CA THR A 97 10.92 1.28 -23.48
C THR A 97 11.32 -0.18 -23.24
N ILE A 98 12.38 -0.41 -22.45
CA ILE A 98 12.78 -1.74 -21.94
C ILE A 98 11.62 -2.47 -21.25
N ILE A 99 10.71 -1.77 -20.57
CA ILE A 99 9.59 -2.46 -19.92
C ILE A 99 8.72 -3.16 -20.95
N CYS A 100 8.57 -2.61 -22.15
CA CYS A 100 7.80 -3.24 -23.23
C CYS A 100 8.31 -4.66 -23.53
N SER A 101 9.62 -4.88 -23.53
CA SER A 101 10.23 -6.16 -23.89
C SER A 101 10.21 -7.22 -22.78
N ILE A 102 9.91 -6.85 -21.54
CA ILE A 102 9.92 -7.80 -20.40
C ILE A 102 8.54 -8.44 -20.17
N PHE A 103 8.25 -9.56 -20.82
CA PHE A 103 6.93 -10.19 -20.73
C PHE A 103 6.70 -11.07 -19.49
N LYS A 104 7.79 -11.55 -18.85
CA LYS A 104 7.74 -12.48 -17.71
C LYS A 104 7.89 -11.79 -16.34
N ILE A 105 7.75 -10.47 -16.30
CA ILE A 105 7.87 -9.68 -15.08
C ILE A 105 6.80 -10.09 -14.07
N ARG A 106 7.24 -10.31 -12.83
CA ARG A 106 6.42 -10.66 -11.66
C ARG A 106 6.35 -9.52 -10.66
N SER A 107 7.41 -8.72 -10.56
CA SER A 107 7.45 -7.55 -9.68
C SER A 107 8.07 -6.35 -10.40
N LEU A 108 7.42 -5.20 -10.30
CA LEU A 108 7.91 -3.93 -10.82
C LEU A 108 7.90 -2.89 -9.70
N ILE A 109 9.02 -2.22 -9.50
CA ILE A 109 9.19 -1.15 -8.53
C ILE A 109 9.66 0.08 -9.28
N VAL A 110 8.86 1.15 -9.26
CA VAL A 110 9.16 2.40 -9.98
C VAL A 110 9.30 3.53 -8.98
N TRP A 111 10.44 4.21 -9.02
CA TRP A 111 10.72 5.42 -8.27
C TRP A 111 10.84 6.58 -9.24
N TRP A 112 9.98 7.58 -9.11
CA TRP A 112 10.14 8.86 -9.78
C TRP A 112 10.84 9.81 -8.83
N LYS A 113 12.00 10.33 -9.23
CA LYS A 113 12.62 11.49 -8.59
C LYS A 113 12.16 12.73 -9.35
N TYR A 114 11.38 13.59 -8.71
CA TYR A 114 10.83 14.79 -9.35
C TYR A 114 11.70 16.00 -9.02
N ASN A 115 12.20 16.69 -10.04
CA ASN A 115 12.28 18.15 -9.98
C ASN A 115 11.00 18.71 -10.64
N ASP A 116 10.54 19.90 -10.24
CA ASP A 116 9.30 20.53 -10.74
C ASP A 116 9.24 20.66 -12.30
N SER A 117 10.35 20.40 -13.00
CA SER A 117 10.53 20.41 -14.46
C SER A 117 10.22 19.10 -15.20
N SER A 118 9.97 17.97 -14.52
CA SER A 118 9.97 16.65 -15.18
C SER A 118 8.97 16.44 -16.32
N SER A 119 9.42 15.71 -17.35
CA SER A 119 8.71 15.47 -18.61
C SER A 119 7.87 14.18 -18.65
N THR A 120 7.94 13.32 -17.62
CA THR A 120 7.21 12.04 -17.61
C THR A 120 5.71 12.31 -17.67
N ASN A 121 5.08 11.88 -18.75
CA ASN A 121 3.67 12.09 -19.03
C ASN A 121 2.95 10.75 -19.20
N GLY A 122 1.62 10.76 -19.12
CA GLY A 122 0.82 9.54 -19.25
C GLY A 122 1.06 8.76 -20.56
N ALA A 123 1.46 9.42 -21.65
CA ALA A 123 1.71 8.72 -22.92
C ALA A 123 2.89 7.76 -22.82
N GLU A 124 3.94 8.12 -22.09
CA GLU A 124 5.09 7.23 -21.87
C GLU A 124 4.75 6.08 -20.91
N ALA A 125 3.99 6.36 -19.86
CA ALA A 125 3.50 5.33 -18.94
C ALA A 125 2.62 4.29 -19.67
N LYS A 126 1.87 4.72 -20.70
CA LYS A 126 1.09 3.81 -21.55
C LYS A 126 1.97 2.81 -22.30
N ASN A 127 3.18 3.21 -22.71
CA ASN A 127 4.10 2.32 -23.42
C ASN A 127 4.52 1.14 -22.55
N ALA A 128 4.58 1.30 -21.22
CA ALA A 128 4.83 0.21 -20.27
C ALA A 128 3.91 -1.00 -20.49
N ASN A 129 2.68 -0.73 -20.96
CA ASN A 129 1.66 -1.71 -21.28
C ASN A 129 1.49 -2.74 -20.15
N LEU A 130 1.41 -2.24 -18.90
CA LEU A 130 1.30 -3.11 -17.74
C LEU A 130 0.05 -3.98 -17.82
N GLY A 131 -1.05 -3.48 -18.40
CA GLY A 131 -2.28 -4.24 -18.66
C GLY A 131 -2.09 -5.54 -19.46
N SER A 132 -1.02 -5.68 -20.24
CA SER A 132 -0.69 -6.91 -20.97
C SER A 132 0.20 -7.90 -20.20
N LYS A 133 0.79 -7.47 -19.07
CA LYS A 133 1.79 -8.24 -18.30
C LYS A 133 1.10 -9.26 -17.39
N LYS A 134 0.62 -10.36 -17.97
CA LYS A 134 -0.15 -11.41 -17.28
C LYS A 134 0.49 -12.01 -16.01
N TYR A 135 1.83 -11.94 -15.89
CA TYR A 135 2.59 -12.48 -14.76
C TYR A 135 2.88 -11.45 -13.68
N LEU A 136 2.53 -10.17 -13.87
CA LEU A 136 2.79 -9.12 -12.90
C LEU A 136 1.86 -9.30 -11.70
N LEU A 137 2.44 -9.62 -10.54
CA LEU A 137 1.72 -9.86 -9.29
C LEU A 137 1.98 -8.76 -8.25
N HIS A 138 3.07 -8.01 -8.39
CA HIS A 138 3.51 -7.02 -7.41
C HIS A 138 3.95 -5.74 -8.09
N LEU A 139 3.36 -4.62 -7.69
CA LEU A 139 3.65 -3.30 -8.23
C LEU A 139 3.88 -2.32 -7.09
N GLU A 140 5.02 -1.63 -7.11
CA GLU A 140 5.30 -0.53 -6.19
C GLU A 140 5.59 0.74 -6.98
N LEU A 141 4.89 1.81 -6.64
CA LEU A 141 4.98 3.12 -7.28
C LEU A 141 5.32 4.16 -6.22
N TYR A 142 6.48 4.77 -6.35
CA TYR A 142 7.00 5.79 -5.46
C TYR A 142 7.12 7.11 -6.22
N PHE A 143 6.23 8.05 -5.89
CA PHE A 143 6.29 9.42 -6.37
C PHE A 143 7.10 10.24 -5.35
N ASP A 144 8.06 11.01 -5.83
CA ASP A 144 8.93 11.81 -4.96
C ASP A 144 8.13 12.73 -4.03
N TYR A 145 8.58 12.82 -2.79
CA TYR A 145 7.90 13.52 -1.72
C TYR A 145 8.29 15.00 -1.73
N ILE A 146 7.46 15.85 -2.35
CA ILE A 146 7.68 17.31 -2.35
C ILE A 146 6.37 18.06 -2.07
N SER A 147 6.37 18.76 -0.93
CA SER A 147 5.56 19.93 -0.53
C SER A 147 4.04 19.93 -0.75
N GLU A 148 3.29 20.35 0.28
CA GLU A 148 1.85 20.69 0.19
C GLU A 148 1.56 21.76 -0.89
N ALA A 149 2.57 22.52 -1.31
CA ALA A 149 2.49 23.54 -2.36
C ALA A 149 2.72 23.02 -3.79
N SER A 150 2.65 21.70 -4.04
CA SER A 150 2.78 21.17 -5.41
C SER A 150 1.75 21.82 -6.35
N SER A 151 2.20 22.22 -7.55
CA SER A 151 1.35 22.87 -8.54
C SER A 151 0.23 21.93 -9.04
N THR A 152 -0.86 22.51 -9.56
CA THR A 152 -1.97 21.75 -10.16
C THR A 152 -1.53 20.93 -11.38
N GLU A 153 -0.51 21.40 -12.10
CA GLU A 153 0.06 20.72 -13.27
C GLU A 153 0.73 19.39 -12.89
N VAL A 154 1.45 19.37 -11.77
CA VAL A 154 2.12 18.17 -11.26
C VAL A 154 1.11 17.10 -10.84
N CYS A 155 -0.02 17.50 -10.22
CA CYS A 155 -1.11 16.57 -9.90
C CYS A 155 -1.68 15.89 -11.14
N ARG A 156 -1.94 16.67 -12.20
CA ARG A 156 -2.47 16.14 -13.47
C ARG A 156 -1.52 15.17 -14.14
N LYS A 157 -0.22 15.38 -14.03
CA LYS A 157 0.79 14.45 -14.56
C LYS A 157 0.75 13.11 -13.84
N ASP A 158 0.72 13.11 -12.50
CA ASP A 158 0.63 11.88 -11.71
C ASP A 158 -0.65 11.09 -12.03
N GLU A 159 -1.79 11.79 -12.12
CA GLU A 159 -3.07 11.22 -12.54
C GLU A 159 -2.95 10.58 -13.93
N ALA A 160 -2.43 11.32 -14.91
CA ALA A 160 -2.25 10.82 -16.26
C ALA A 160 -1.31 9.60 -16.33
N VAL A 161 -0.27 9.56 -15.50
CA VAL A 161 0.64 8.40 -15.39
C VAL A 161 -0.09 7.20 -14.83
N LEU A 162 -0.77 7.32 -13.69
CA LEU A 162 -1.49 6.20 -13.07
C LEU A 162 -2.62 5.69 -13.96
N ASP A 163 -3.40 6.61 -14.54
CA ASP A 163 -4.43 6.27 -15.49
C ASP A 163 -3.82 5.51 -16.65
N ALA A 164 -2.71 5.97 -17.24
CA ALA A 164 -2.10 5.28 -18.38
C ALA A 164 -1.50 3.91 -18.05
N LEU A 165 -1.03 3.68 -16.81
CA LEU A 165 -0.43 2.41 -16.42
C LEU A 165 -1.42 1.25 -16.51
N HIS A 166 -2.72 1.48 -16.23
CA HIS A 166 -3.80 0.46 -16.22
C HIS A 166 -3.29 -0.94 -15.78
N PRO A 167 -2.97 -1.15 -14.48
CA PRO A 167 -2.37 -2.40 -14.03
C PRO A 167 -3.26 -3.62 -14.34
N THR A 168 -2.64 -4.80 -14.52
CA THR A 168 -3.40 -6.03 -14.79
C THR A 168 -4.35 -6.37 -13.64
N PRO A 169 -5.51 -6.98 -13.94
CA PRO A 169 -6.42 -7.47 -12.90
C PRO A 169 -5.85 -8.60 -12.04
N ASN A 170 -4.73 -9.22 -12.47
CA ASN A 170 -4.02 -10.29 -11.76
C ASN A 170 -3.11 -9.78 -10.63
N LEU A 171 -2.99 -8.46 -10.47
CA LEU A 171 -2.12 -7.87 -9.46
C LEU A 171 -2.57 -8.28 -8.06
N GLU A 172 -1.65 -8.88 -7.29
CA GLU A 172 -1.92 -9.32 -5.92
C GLU A 172 -1.48 -8.29 -4.88
N LYS A 173 -0.46 -7.49 -5.19
CA LYS A 173 0.15 -6.55 -4.27
C LYS A 173 0.40 -5.20 -4.94
N LEU A 174 -0.08 -4.14 -4.30
CA LEU A 174 0.07 -2.78 -4.78
C LEU A 174 0.53 -1.88 -3.64
N PHE A 175 1.63 -1.17 -3.87
CA PHE A 175 2.17 -0.17 -2.96
C PHE A 175 2.24 1.15 -3.71
N LEU A 176 1.62 2.17 -3.15
CA LEU A 176 1.55 3.51 -3.74
C LEU A 176 1.98 4.52 -2.69
N THR A 177 3.05 5.26 -2.95
CA THR A 177 3.58 6.27 -2.03
C THR A 177 3.74 7.60 -2.73
N GLY A 178 3.25 8.67 -2.09
CA GLY A 178 3.50 10.05 -2.53
C GLY A 178 2.67 10.53 -3.72
N TYR A 179 1.67 9.75 -4.18
CA TYR A 179 0.80 10.15 -5.29
C TYR A 179 0.05 11.46 -4.99
N ARG A 180 0.14 12.42 -5.93
CA ARG A 180 -0.40 13.79 -5.75
C ARG A 180 -1.76 14.02 -6.40
N GLY A 181 -2.30 13.02 -7.11
CA GLY A 181 -3.63 13.11 -7.70
C GLY A 181 -4.75 13.01 -6.67
N MET A 182 -5.97 13.33 -7.11
CA MET A 182 -7.16 13.39 -6.27
C MET A 182 -8.04 12.14 -6.37
N SER A 183 -7.95 11.37 -7.47
CA SER A 183 -8.79 10.19 -7.72
C SER A 183 -7.99 8.87 -7.78
N PHE A 184 -8.70 7.76 -7.55
CA PHE A 184 -8.21 6.37 -7.57
C PHE A 184 -9.09 5.44 -8.44
N ASP A 185 -9.79 5.98 -9.44
CA ASP A 185 -10.76 5.21 -10.24
C ASP A 185 -10.17 3.98 -10.94
N TRP A 186 -8.88 4.01 -11.27
CA TRP A 186 -8.12 2.91 -11.89
C TRP A 186 -7.96 1.67 -11.00
N MET A 187 -8.29 1.73 -9.70
CA MET A 187 -8.13 0.62 -8.76
C MET A 187 -9.31 -0.36 -8.73
N ALA A 188 -10.49 0.05 -9.19
CA ALA A 188 -11.69 -0.78 -9.22
C ALA A 188 -11.53 -2.16 -9.88
N PRO A 189 -10.79 -2.34 -11.00
CA PRO A 189 -10.68 -3.64 -11.67
C PRO A 189 -9.71 -4.64 -11.00
N LEU A 190 -9.00 -4.27 -9.93
CA LEU A 190 -7.94 -5.08 -9.31
C LEU A 190 -8.48 -6.21 -8.41
N THR A 191 -9.31 -7.08 -8.96
CA THR A 191 -10.05 -8.11 -8.19
C THR A 191 -9.19 -9.18 -7.52
N GLN A 192 -7.94 -9.39 -7.99
CA GLN A 192 -6.99 -10.32 -7.38
C GLN A 192 -6.14 -9.70 -6.26
N LEU A 193 -6.36 -8.42 -5.94
CA LEU A 193 -5.55 -7.70 -4.98
C LEU A 193 -5.76 -8.27 -3.57
N ARG A 194 -4.65 -8.66 -2.94
CA ARG A 194 -4.58 -9.19 -1.57
C ARG A 194 -4.00 -8.18 -0.59
N LYS A 195 -3.06 -7.36 -1.06
CA LYS A 195 -2.40 -6.36 -0.23
C LYS A 195 -2.36 -5.02 -0.93
N LEU A 196 -2.87 -4.01 -0.26
CA LEU A 196 -2.86 -2.64 -0.72
C LEU A 196 -2.27 -1.73 0.35
N ILE A 197 -1.23 -0.98 -0.02
CA ILE A 197 -0.59 0.00 0.85
C ILE A 197 -0.59 1.35 0.14
N ILE A 198 -1.25 2.34 0.73
CA ILE A 198 -1.30 3.73 0.25
C ILE A 198 -0.63 4.60 1.30
N ARG A 199 0.40 5.36 0.91
CA ARG A 199 1.16 6.22 1.81
C ARG A 199 1.29 7.64 1.24
N ASN A 200 1.18 8.63 2.11
CA ASN A 200 1.49 10.04 1.81
C ASN A 200 0.75 10.62 0.59
N CYS A 201 -0.48 10.15 0.31
CA CYS A 201 -1.36 10.74 -0.71
C CYS A 201 -2.09 11.95 -0.13
N ILE A 202 -1.35 13.05 0.07
CA ILE A 202 -1.77 14.15 0.94
C ILE A 202 -2.98 14.93 0.43
N LYS A 203 -3.17 15.05 -0.89
CA LYS A 203 -4.23 15.86 -1.52
C LYS A 203 -5.56 15.13 -1.68
N CYS A 204 -5.57 13.81 -1.50
CA CYS A 204 -6.75 13.02 -1.76
C CYS A 204 -7.77 13.15 -0.62
N GLU A 205 -8.99 13.55 -0.96
CA GLU A 205 -10.08 13.82 -0.01
C GLU A 205 -10.99 12.62 0.25
N HIS A 206 -10.93 11.60 -0.61
CA HIS A 206 -11.79 10.42 -0.57
C HIS A 206 -10.97 9.14 -0.71
N LEU A 207 -11.40 8.07 -0.03
CA LEU A 207 -10.79 6.76 -0.25
C LEU A 207 -11.27 6.14 -1.57
N PRO A 208 -10.44 5.30 -2.22
CA PRO A 208 -10.90 4.51 -3.35
C PRO A 208 -12.06 3.60 -2.95
N THR A 209 -12.90 3.26 -3.92
CA THR A 209 -13.87 2.17 -3.78
C THR A 209 -13.14 0.83 -3.69
N LEU A 210 -13.03 0.27 -2.49
CA LEU A 210 -12.32 -0.98 -2.23
C LEU A 210 -13.20 -2.09 -1.65
N GLY A 211 -14.41 -1.76 -1.16
CA GLY A 211 -15.25 -2.72 -0.44
C GLY A 211 -15.71 -3.93 -1.26
N LYS A 212 -15.71 -3.82 -2.59
CA LYS A 212 -16.07 -4.91 -3.50
C LYS A 212 -14.89 -5.84 -3.86
N LEU A 213 -13.68 -5.58 -3.35
CA LEU A 213 -12.51 -6.41 -3.62
C LEU A 213 -12.58 -7.74 -2.83
N PRO A 214 -12.71 -8.90 -3.51
CA PRO A 214 -13.06 -10.16 -2.85
C PRO A 214 -11.88 -10.85 -2.15
N LEU A 215 -10.65 -10.50 -2.53
CA LEU A 215 -9.43 -11.16 -2.04
C LEU A 215 -8.55 -10.27 -1.17
N LEU A 216 -8.96 -9.01 -0.93
CA LEU A 216 -8.16 -8.06 -0.17
C LEU A 216 -8.08 -8.52 1.28
N GLN A 217 -6.86 -8.77 1.76
CA GLN A 217 -6.54 -9.25 3.09
C GLN A 217 -5.96 -8.12 3.94
N THR A 218 -4.99 -7.40 3.40
CA THR A 218 -4.32 -6.30 4.11
C THR A 218 -4.57 -4.98 3.40
N LEU A 219 -5.10 -4.01 4.15
CA LEU A 219 -5.23 -2.62 3.72
C LEU A 219 -4.51 -1.71 4.70
N GLN A 220 -3.56 -0.94 4.19
CA GLN A 220 -2.81 0.03 4.97
C GLN A 220 -2.89 1.40 4.31
N ILE A 221 -3.38 2.39 5.04
CA ILE A 221 -3.49 3.77 4.57
C ILE A 221 -2.79 4.67 5.59
N ARG A 222 -1.71 5.33 5.18
CA ARG A 222 -0.94 6.22 6.04
C ARG A 222 -0.78 7.61 5.43
N GLY A 223 -0.96 8.66 6.23
CA GLY A 223 -0.56 10.02 5.85
C GLY A 223 -1.43 10.69 4.78
N MET A 224 -2.69 10.28 4.60
CA MET A 224 -3.67 11.03 3.79
C MET A 224 -4.23 12.20 4.62
N ARG A 225 -3.64 13.39 4.48
CA ARG A 225 -3.96 14.54 5.34
C ARG A 225 -5.27 15.23 4.98
N SER A 226 -5.69 15.23 3.72
CA SER A 226 -6.93 15.89 3.26
C SER A 226 -8.20 15.05 3.42
N LEU A 227 -8.09 13.76 3.73
CA LEU A 227 -9.25 12.90 3.98
C LEU A 227 -10.06 13.44 5.17
N LYS A 228 -11.35 13.72 4.95
CA LYS A 228 -12.26 14.27 5.98
C LYS A 228 -13.29 13.27 6.48
N ARG A 229 -13.85 12.47 5.58
CA ARG A 229 -14.85 11.45 5.90
C ARG A 229 -14.55 10.14 5.19
N VAL A 230 -15.00 9.04 5.76
CA VAL A 230 -15.07 7.73 5.11
C VAL A 230 -16.50 7.25 5.21
N GLY A 231 -17.18 7.13 4.07
CA GLY A 231 -18.56 6.67 3.99
C GLY A 231 -18.79 5.57 2.95
N ASN A 232 -20.02 5.52 2.44
CA ASN A 232 -20.51 4.49 1.51
C ASN A 232 -19.66 4.38 0.22
N GLU A 233 -18.97 5.46 -0.18
CA GLU A 233 -18.05 5.49 -1.33
C GLU A 233 -16.91 4.48 -1.20
N PHE A 234 -16.47 4.21 0.05
CA PHE A 234 -15.42 3.26 0.34
C PHE A 234 -15.88 1.81 0.12
N LEU A 235 -17.15 1.53 0.42
CA LEU A 235 -17.80 0.25 0.17
C LEU A 235 -18.15 0.06 -1.31
N GLY A 236 -18.20 1.14 -2.09
CA GLY A 236 -18.62 1.13 -3.47
C GLY A 236 -20.12 1.05 -3.65
N ILE A 237 -20.89 1.44 -2.63
CA ILE A 237 -22.34 1.56 -2.69
C ILE A 237 -22.65 2.86 -3.43
N LYS A 238 -23.36 2.76 -4.56
CA LYS A 238 -23.90 3.94 -5.23
C LYS A 238 -25.34 4.13 -4.78
N ASN A 239 -25.80 5.37 -4.67
CA ASN A 239 -27.15 5.72 -4.16
C ASN A 239 -28.33 5.05 -4.90
N ASN A 240 -28.10 4.41 -6.06
CA ASN A 240 -29.11 3.69 -6.83
C ASN A 240 -29.10 2.17 -6.64
N ASP A 241 -28.21 1.60 -5.81
CA ASP A 241 -28.08 0.15 -5.60
C ASP A 241 -29.13 -0.42 -4.61
N SER A 242 -30.18 0.33 -4.28
CA SER A 242 -31.22 -0.02 -3.30
C SER A 242 -32.15 -1.17 -3.71
N SER A 243 -31.78 -1.97 -4.70
CA SER A 243 -32.59 -3.11 -5.17
C SER A 243 -31.72 -4.33 -5.47
N SER A 244 -31.20 -4.96 -4.43
CA SER A 244 -30.85 -6.38 -4.48
C SER A 244 -30.93 -6.97 -3.07
N SER A 245 -31.98 -7.73 -2.81
CA SER A 245 -32.21 -8.53 -1.60
C SER A 245 -31.24 -9.72 -1.47
N SER A 246 -29.94 -9.47 -1.64
CA SER A 246 -28.90 -10.42 -1.23
C SER A 246 -28.05 -9.76 -0.18
N SER A 247 -27.76 -10.48 0.90
CA SER A 247 -26.80 -10.10 1.92
C SER A 247 -25.46 -9.76 1.28
N LEU A 248 -25.19 -8.46 1.11
CA LEU A 248 -23.94 -7.99 0.53
C LEU A 248 -22.85 -8.07 1.60
N ILE A 249 -21.70 -8.64 1.19
CA ILE A 249 -20.51 -8.72 2.03
C ILE A 249 -19.45 -7.79 1.43
N PHE A 250 -19.07 -6.78 2.19
CA PHE A 250 -17.98 -5.88 1.83
C PHE A 250 -16.70 -6.31 2.53
N PHE A 251 -15.58 -6.28 1.81
CA PHE A 251 -14.27 -6.73 2.31
C PHE A 251 -14.30 -8.15 2.91
N PRO A 252 -14.75 -9.17 2.15
CA PRO A 252 -15.03 -10.49 2.69
C PRO A 252 -13.82 -11.22 3.27
N LYS A 253 -12.60 -10.84 2.90
CA LYS A 253 -11.34 -11.47 3.35
C LYS A 253 -10.40 -10.53 4.09
N LEU A 254 -10.81 -9.28 4.34
CA LEU A 254 -9.94 -8.31 4.97
C LEU A 254 -9.68 -8.73 6.41
N ASN A 255 -8.42 -9.00 6.73
CA ASN A 255 -7.98 -9.45 8.05
C ASN A 255 -7.21 -8.37 8.81
N ARG A 256 -6.54 -7.47 8.09
CA ARG A 256 -5.65 -6.46 8.65
C ARG A 256 -5.93 -5.09 8.06
N LEU A 257 -6.34 -4.16 8.92
CA LEU A 257 -6.61 -2.77 8.56
C LEU A 257 -5.73 -1.84 9.38
N ILE A 258 -4.92 -1.02 8.72
CA ILE A 258 -4.03 -0.05 9.37
C ILE A 258 -4.34 1.34 8.82
N LEU A 259 -4.76 2.26 9.68
CA LEU A 259 -5.13 3.63 9.34
C LEU A 259 -4.33 4.59 10.23
N GLU A 260 -3.34 5.27 9.67
CA GLU A 260 -2.45 6.11 10.47
C GLU A 260 -2.27 7.51 9.88
N LYS A 261 -2.12 8.49 10.77
CA LYS A 261 -1.80 9.89 10.41
C LYS A 261 -2.82 10.52 9.45
N LEU A 262 -4.09 10.16 9.59
CA LEU A 262 -5.21 10.75 8.84
C LEU A 262 -5.68 12.01 9.59
N GLN A 263 -4.96 13.11 9.41
CA GLN A 263 -5.03 14.27 10.33
C GLN A 263 -6.37 15.02 10.31
N ASN A 264 -7.01 15.16 9.14
CA ASN A 264 -8.30 15.85 9.01
C ASN A 264 -9.50 14.92 9.03
N TRP A 265 -9.28 13.62 9.26
CA TRP A 265 -10.35 12.64 9.23
C TRP A 265 -11.20 12.77 10.49
N GLU A 266 -12.48 13.09 10.30
CA GLU A 266 -13.44 13.39 11.35
C GLU A 266 -14.49 12.29 11.50
N ASP A 267 -15.09 11.89 10.37
CA ASP A 267 -16.28 11.05 10.38
C ASP A 267 -16.00 9.72 9.68
N TRP A 268 -16.35 8.62 10.34
CA TRP A 268 -16.37 7.28 9.76
C TRP A 268 -17.70 6.63 10.06
N GLU A 269 -18.62 6.76 9.11
CA GLU A 269 -19.98 6.29 9.27
C GLU A 269 -20.52 5.80 7.94
N TYR A 270 -21.27 4.70 7.99
CA TYR A 270 -21.94 4.17 6.83
C TYR A 270 -23.44 4.31 7.03
N GLU A 271 -24.12 4.91 6.04
CA GLU A 271 -25.57 5.02 6.03
C GLU A 271 -26.15 3.68 5.56
N ILE A 272 -26.12 2.66 6.41
CA ILE A 272 -26.46 1.28 6.06
C ILE A 272 -27.81 0.87 6.66
N THR A 273 -28.61 0.19 5.84
CA THR A 273 -29.76 -0.63 6.23
C THR A 273 -29.31 -2.01 6.70
N GLU A 274 -29.93 -2.57 7.73
CA GLU A 274 -29.52 -3.67 8.63
C GLU A 274 -29.01 -5.01 8.02
N ASP A 275 -28.88 -5.15 6.70
CA ASP A 275 -28.65 -6.42 5.97
C ASP A 275 -27.23 -6.63 5.39
N PHE A 276 -26.25 -5.76 5.70
CA PHE A 276 -24.88 -5.89 5.17
C PHE A 276 -23.86 -6.40 6.18
N ALA A 277 -22.98 -7.30 5.73
CA ALA A 277 -21.79 -7.70 6.48
C ALA A 277 -20.58 -6.91 5.99
N ILE A 278 -19.91 -6.18 6.89
CA ILE A 278 -18.74 -5.37 6.56
C ILE A 278 -17.52 -5.94 7.28
N MET A 279 -16.48 -6.26 6.52
CA MET A 279 -15.19 -6.73 7.05
C MET A 279 -15.33 -7.92 8.04
N PRO A 280 -16.06 -8.99 7.69
CA PRO A 280 -16.40 -10.07 8.63
C PRO A 280 -15.19 -10.85 9.17
N CYS A 281 -14.04 -10.79 8.48
CA CYS A 281 -12.81 -11.49 8.87
C CYS A 281 -11.77 -10.58 9.53
N LEU A 282 -12.11 -9.33 9.87
CA LEU A 282 -11.15 -8.37 10.39
C LEU A 282 -10.64 -8.80 11.77
N SER A 283 -9.37 -9.18 11.82
CA SER A 283 -8.71 -9.72 13.02
C SER A 283 -7.80 -8.68 13.68
N PHE A 284 -7.16 -7.84 12.88
CA PHE A 284 -6.24 -6.80 13.33
C PHE A 284 -6.65 -5.44 12.80
N CYS A 285 -6.88 -4.49 13.70
CA CYS A 285 -7.09 -3.09 13.36
C CYS A 285 -6.16 -2.19 14.16
N ASP A 286 -5.43 -1.32 13.47
CA ASP A 286 -4.59 -0.30 14.08
C ASP A 286 -4.99 1.08 13.57
N ILE A 287 -5.27 1.98 14.52
CA ILE A 287 -5.67 3.37 14.25
C ILE A 287 -4.76 4.30 15.04
N ALA A 288 -3.87 4.98 14.33
CA ALA A 288 -2.83 5.78 14.93
C ALA A 288 -2.86 7.25 14.49
N PHE A 289 -2.67 8.17 15.44
CA PHE A 289 -2.47 9.59 15.15
C PHE A 289 -3.58 10.22 14.28
N CYS A 290 -4.80 9.68 14.32
CA CYS A 290 -6.00 10.19 13.67
C CYS A 290 -6.71 11.14 14.63
N ARG A 291 -6.22 12.39 14.71
CA ARG A 291 -6.53 13.29 15.84
C ARG A 291 -7.97 13.79 15.89
N LYS A 292 -8.64 13.90 14.75
CA LYS A 292 -9.99 14.45 14.63
C LYS A 292 -11.10 13.40 14.57
N LEU A 293 -10.74 12.12 14.48
CA LEU A 293 -11.71 11.03 14.32
C LEU A 293 -12.62 10.98 15.54
N LYS A 294 -13.93 11.12 15.32
CA LYS A 294 -14.93 11.27 16.38
C LYS A 294 -15.39 9.93 16.94
N ALA A 295 -15.65 8.97 16.06
CA ALA A 295 -16.19 7.66 16.42
C ALA A 295 -15.74 6.59 15.42
N LEU A 296 -15.80 5.32 15.84
CA LEU A 296 -15.70 4.18 14.92
C LEU A 296 -17.09 3.70 14.54
N PRO A 297 -17.26 3.15 13.32
CA PRO A 297 -18.54 2.58 12.93
C PRO A 297 -18.93 1.40 13.82
N ASN A 298 -20.24 1.24 14.08
CA ASN A 298 -20.78 0.24 15.02
C ASN A 298 -20.40 -1.21 14.70
N HIS A 299 -20.15 -1.58 13.44
CA HIS A 299 -19.77 -2.94 13.08
C HIS A 299 -18.43 -3.38 13.69
N PHE A 300 -17.52 -2.46 14.04
CA PHE A 300 -16.30 -2.78 14.78
C PHE A 300 -16.60 -3.29 16.20
N LEU A 301 -17.66 -2.80 16.83
CA LEU A 301 -18.11 -3.26 18.15
C LEU A 301 -18.72 -4.67 18.10
N GLN A 302 -19.23 -5.06 16.94
CA GLN A 302 -19.94 -6.32 16.71
C GLN A 302 -19.07 -7.37 15.99
N ALA A 303 -17.85 -7.01 15.60
CA ALA A 303 -16.94 -7.86 14.86
C ALA A 303 -16.44 -9.02 15.74
N ALA A 304 -17.07 -10.20 15.61
CA ALA A 304 -16.70 -11.39 16.37
C ALA A 304 -15.28 -11.92 16.04
N SER A 305 -14.70 -11.51 14.92
CA SER A 305 -13.36 -11.91 14.46
C SER A 305 -12.24 -10.99 14.95
N LEU A 306 -12.55 -9.84 15.56
CA LEU A 306 -11.54 -8.85 15.92
C LEU A 306 -10.74 -9.30 17.15
N GLU A 307 -9.49 -9.70 16.94
CA GLU A 307 -8.59 -10.15 18.00
C GLU A 307 -7.80 -9.00 18.62
N ARG A 308 -7.44 -7.99 17.82
CA ARG A 308 -6.61 -6.86 18.25
C ARG A 308 -7.12 -5.55 17.66
N LEU A 309 -7.46 -4.62 18.55
CA LEU A 309 -7.74 -3.23 18.24
C LEU A 309 -6.74 -2.34 18.99
N ASN A 310 -5.86 -1.69 18.23
CA ASN A 310 -4.93 -0.70 18.74
C ASN A 310 -5.43 0.69 18.36
N ILE A 311 -5.54 1.57 19.35
CA ILE A 311 -5.86 2.99 19.13
C ILE A 311 -4.84 3.80 19.91
N TYR A 312 -4.05 4.63 19.22
CA TYR A 312 -3.06 5.48 19.88
C TYR A 312 -2.91 6.84 19.19
N GLY A 313 -2.67 7.89 19.97
CA GLY A 313 -2.57 9.25 19.43
C GLY A 313 -3.88 9.80 18.83
N CYS A 314 -5.03 9.23 19.19
CA CYS A 314 -6.38 9.61 18.72
C CYS A 314 -7.21 10.19 19.89
N PRO A 315 -6.96 11.43 20.35
CA PRO A 315 -7.55 11.97 21.58
C PRO A 315 -9.08 12.03 21.56
N VAL A 316 -9.69 12.46 20.44
CA VAL A 316 -11.16 12.57 20.33
C VAL A 316 -11.80 11.18 20.38
N LEU A 317 -11.27 10.23 19.60
CA LEU A 317 -11.77 8.85 19.61
C LEU A 317 -11.58 8.17 20.96
N MET A 318 -10.47 8.43 21.68
CA MET A 318 -10.25 7.88 23.02
C MET A 318 -11.28 8.39 24.03
N GLN A 319 -11.66 9.68 23.96
CA GLN A 319 -12.75 10.22 24.78
C GLN A 319 -14.09 9.55 24.47
N TRP A 320 -14.39 9.33 23.18
CA TRP A 320 -15.58 8.58 22.77
C TRP A 320 -15.54 7.15 23.35
N ALA A 321 -14.43 6.45 23.21
CA ALA A 321 -14.33 5.06 23.64
C ALA A 321 -14.36 4.89 25.18
N GLU A 322 -13.99 5.92 25.95
CA GLU A 322 -14.12 5.93 27.41
C GLU A 322 -15.57 6.03 27.89
N ILE A 323 -16.45 6.66 27.09
CA ILE A 323 -17.89 6.77 27.38
C ILE A 323 -18.61 5.44 27.08
N TYR A 324 -18.12 4.68 26.10
CA TYR A 324 -18.68 3.38 25.70
C TYR A 324 -17.81 2.24 26.24
N HIS A 325 -18.02 1.86 27.51
CA HIS A 325 -17.27 0.87 28.32
C HIS A 325 -17.11 -0.59 27.79
N HIS A 326 -17.28 -0.85 26.49
CA HIS A 326 -17.34 -2.20 25.92
C HIS A 326 -16.23 -2.57 24.92
N LEU A 327 -15.29 -1.67 24.63
CA LEU A 327 -14.20 -1.99 23.70
C LEU A 327 -12.99 -2.63 24.41
N PRO A 328 -12.47 -3.78 23.93
CA PRO A 328 -11.18 -4.32 24.35
C PRO A 328 -10.05 -3.46 23.74
N ILE A 329 -9.86 -2.26 24.28
CA ILE A 329 -8.78 -1.35 23.85
C ILE A 329 -7.51 -1.77 24.57
N THR A 330 -6.51 -2.24 23.83
CA THR A 330 -5.17 -2.35 24.39
C THR A 330 -4.56 -0.95 24.45
N ARG A 331 -4.53 -0.37 25.65
CA ARG A 331 -3.88 0.93 25.92
C ARG A 331 -2.38 0.71 26.02
N TYR A 332 -1.60 1.19 25.06
CA TYR A 332 -0.15 1.31 25.24
C TYR A 332 0.16 2.65 25.89
N PRO A 333 0.99 2.69 26.96
CA PRO A 333 1.43 3.95 27.54
C PRO A 333 2.25 4.75 26.53
N ALA A 334 2.04 6.07 26.51
CA ALA A 334 2.82 6.99 25.70
C ALA A 334 4.32 6.85 26.03
N GLY A 335 5.10 6.38 25.06
CA GLY A 335 6.55 6.21 25.20
C GLY A 335 7.07 4.78 25.04
N MET A 336 6.21 3.77 24.89
CA MET A 336 6.65 2.48 24.33
C MET A 336 6.61 2.56 22.82
N THR A 337 7.74 2.90 22.21
CA THR A 337 8.04 2.45 20.85
C THR A 337 7.99 0.93 20.93
N ARG A 338 6.91 0.35 20.43
CA ARG A 338 6.90 -1.06 20.14
C ARG A 338 7.96 -1.20 19.05
N VAL A 339 9.09 -1.84 19.40
CA VAL A 339 9.93 -2.45 18.38
C VAL A 339 9.00 -3.48 17.73
N LEU A 340 8.43 -3.04 16.62
CA LEU A 340 7.62 -3.77 15.65
C LEU A 340 8.19 -3.35 14.30
#